data_AF-A0A925L0E7-F1
#
_entry.id   AF-A0A925L0E7-F1
#
_cell.length_a   1.000
_cell.length_b   1.000
_cell.length_c   1.000
_cell.angle_alpha   90.00
_cell.angle_beta   90.00
_cell.angle_gamma   90.00
#
_symmetry.space_group_name_H-M   'P 1'
#
loop_
_entity.id
_entity.type
_entity.pdbx_description
1 polymer ?
#
loop_
_entity_poly.entity_id
_entity_poly.type
_entity_poly.pdbx_seq_one_letter_code
_entity_poly.pdbx_strand_id
1 'polypeptide(L)'
;MNALDPPLVTGPKACESIAHTMIGHFATRLEVEATKAGGALTAEAIRELAERFLAEEAARFQPALKRSWDACTTAREAKQWESARRRPFDRILAKPFAHLFPPRQGDDGGKGILSRRMIPGFNLAVDKMIGPALYEQCQRKSQAILERHRNSSGGYNWPAIHTDPQAMALTNDVLLVVAHYFAHFERRRDWFTGLVNSHLSTVAADATDAHWQLTDHGFAELMRALFGTLKAELARDGKGLRKRYGEQTVETVEGFLRRLEG
;
A
#
# COMPACT_ATOMS: atom_id res chain seq x y z
N MET A 1 -44.28 2.18 -8.91
CA MET A 1 -43.49 3.24 -9.58
C MET A 1 -42.16 3.31 -8.85
N ASN A 2 -41.11 2.75 -9.43
CA ASN A 2 -39.80 2.63 -8.79
C ASN A 2 -39.16 4.03 -8.68
N ALA A 3 -38.93 4.49 -7.44
CA ALA A 3 -38.09 5.65 -7.21
C ALA A 3 -36.66 5.27 -7.58
N LEU A 4 -36.12 5.95 -8.59
CA LEU A 4 -34.73 5.86 -9.01
C LEU A 4 -33.84 6.20 -7.80
N ASP A 5 -33.06 5.22 -7.35
CA ASP A 5 -31.94 5.48 -6.46
C ASP A 5 -31.01 6.51 -7.13
N PRO A 6 -30.70 7.65 -6.48
CA PRO A 6 -29.81 8.63 -7.06
C PRO A 6 -28.39 8.04 -7.22
N PRO A 7 -27.64 8.45 -8.27
CA PRO A 7 -26.34 7.88 -8.55
C PRO A 7 -25.37 8.08 -7.38
N LEU A 8 -24.63 7.03 -7.05
CA LEU A 8 -23.60 7.01 -6.01
C LEU A 8 -22.54 8.08 -6.27
N VAL A 9 -22.61 9.18 -5.53
CA VAL A 9 -21.58 10.22 -5.52
C VAL A 9 -20.44 9.74 -4.62
N THR A 10 -19.21 9.68 -5.14
CA THR A 10 -18.01 9.27 -4.41
C THR A 10 -17.01 10.43 -4.28
N GLY A 11 -16.20 10.46 -3.22
CA GLY A 11 -15.15 11.47 -3.02
C GLY A 11 -15.64 12.76 -2.32
N PRO A 12 -14.95 13.90 -2.48
CA PRO A 12 -15.29 15.15 -1.79
C PRO A 12 -16.75 15.60 -1.95
N LYS A 13 -17.34 15.33 -3.12
CA LYS A 13 -18.75 15.63 -3.43
C LYS A 13 -19.75 14.78 -2.61
N ALA A 14 -19.34 13.60 -2.14
CA ALA A 14 -20.16 12.75 -1.28
C ALA A 14 -20.25 13.36 0.13
N CYS A 15 -19.12 13.83 0.67
CA CYS A 15 -19.09 14.54 1.95
C CYS A 15 -19.89 15.85 1.88
N GLU A 16 -19.76 16.58 0.77
CA GLU A 16 -20.53 17.81 0.50
C GLU A 16 -22.04 17.52 0.47
N SER A 17 -22.48 16.47 -0.24
CA SER A 17 -23.88 16.07 -0.29
C SER A 17 -24.45 15.67 1.08
N ILE A 18 -23.69 14.93 1.89
CA ILE A 18 -24.09 14.56 3.26
C ILE A 18 -24.23 15.81 4.13
N ALA A 19 -23.27 16.74 4.07
CA ALA A 19 -23.31 17.98 4.83
C ALA A 19 -24.49 18.87 4.43
N HIS A 20 -24.75 19.03 3.13
CA HIS A 20 -25.92 19.77 2.63
C HIS A 20 -27.24 19.16 3.10
N THR A 21 -27.34 17.83 3.10
CA THR A 21 -28.53 17.13 3.57
C THR A 21 -28.74 17.34 5.07
N MET A 22 -27.68 17.21 5.89
CA MET A 22 -27.76 17.44 7.33
C MET A 22 -28.17 18.88 7.67
N ILE A 23 -27.56 19.87 7.02
CA ILE A 23 -27.87 21.29 7.22
C ILE A 23 -29.31 21.59 6.79
N GLY A 24 -29.76 21.05 5.66
CA GLY A 24 -31.13 21.22 5.18
C GLY A 24 -32.16 20.64 6.14
N HIS A 25 -31.94 19.43 6.65
CA HIS A 25 -32.83 18.80 7.64
C HIS A 25 -32.88 19.60 8.95
N PHE A 26 -31.74 20.11 9.41
CA PHE A 26 -31.69 20.94 10.62
C PHE A 26 -32.43 22.27 10.42
N ALA A 27 -32.26 22.92 9.26
CA ALA A 27 -32.98 24.14 8.91
C ALA A 27 -34.50 23.93 8.90
N THR A 28 -34.99 22.85 8.28
CA THR A 28 -36.42 22.50 8.32
C THR A 28 -36.91 22.25 9.76
N ARG A 29 -36.10 21.63 10.61
CA ARG A 29 -36.43 21.42 12.03
C ARG A 29 -36.54 22.75 12.78
N LEU A 30 -35.64 23.69 12.53
CA LEU A 30 -35.68 25.04 13.09
C LEU A 30 -36.95 25.79 12.68
N GLU A 31 -37.36 25.72 11.40
CA GLU A 31 -38.58 26.36 10.90
C GLU A 31 -39.84 25.82 11.59
N VAL A 32 -39.93 24.49 11.75
CA VAL A 32 -41.05 23.83 12.44
C VAL A 32 -41.12 24.24 13.91
N GLU A 33 -40.00 24.25 14.62
CA GLU A 33 -39.99 24.61 16.05
C GLU A 33 -40.18 26.11 16.27
N ALA A 34 -39.65 26.96 15.38
CA ALA A 34 -39.92 28.39 15.40
C ALA A 34 -41.42 28.68 15.20
N THR A 35 -42.09 27.96 14.29
CA THR A 35 -43.53 28.09 14.06
C THR A 35 -44.34 27.71 15.31
N LYS A 36 -43.95 26.64 16.01
CA LYS A 36 -44.59 26.23 17.27
C LYS A 36 -44.36 27.22 18.42
N ALA A 37 -43.22 27.90 18.42
CA ALA A 37 -42.83 28.86 19.45
C ALA A 37 -43.32 30.30 19.18
N GLY A 38 -44.20 30.52 18.18
CA GLY A 38 -44.74 31.85 17.88
C GLY A 38 -43.87 32.70 16.95
N GLY A 39 -42.98 32.07 16.17
CA GLY A 39 -42.20 32.69 15.10
C GLY A 39 -40.74 33.01 15.46
N ALA A 40 -40.30 32.75 16.69
CA ALA A 40 -38.93 33.00 17.12
C ALA A 40 -38.41 31.89 18.05
N LEU A 41 -37.10 31.63 17.99
CA LEU A 41 -36.38 30.75 18.89
C LEU A 41 -35.29 31.52 19.63
N THR A 42 -35.09 31.20 20.90
CA THR A 42 -33.95 31.72 21.67
C THR A 42 -32.67 30.98 21.31
N ALA A 43 -31.52 31.58 21.60
CA ALA A 43 -30.23 30.93 21.39
C ALA A 43 -30.08 29.63 22.19
N GLU A 44 -30.68 29.57 23.39
CA GLU A 44 -30.73 28.36 24.23
C GLU A 44 -31.50 27.22 23.53
N ALA A 45 -32.69 27.53 23.01
CA ALA A 45 -33.55 26.57 22.33
C ALA A 45 -32.92 26.04 21.04
N ILE A 46 -32.21 26.89 20.30
CA ILE A 46 -31.45 26.47 19.10
C ILE A 46 -30.34 25.50 19.48
N ARG A 47 -29.60 25.76 20.57
CA ARG A 47 -28.52 24.89 21.05
C ARG A 47 -29.05 23.51 21.46
N GLU A 48 -30.11 23.47 22.27
CA GLU A 48 -30.75 22.20 22.65
C GLU A 48 -31.29 21.43 21.44
N LEU A 49 -31.88 22.14 20.47
CA LEU A 49 -32.38 21.51 19.25
C LEU A 49 -31.25 20.90 18.43
N ALA A 50 -30.11 21.59 18.32
CA ALA A 50 -28.93 21.09 17.61
C ALA A 50 -28.38 19.83 18.27
N GLU A 51 -28.25 19.81 19.60
CA GLU A 51 -27.78 18.63 20.33
C GLU A 51 -28.72 17.43 20.17
N ARG A 52 -30.03 17.64 20.30
CA ARG A 52 -31.02 16.57 20.08
C ARG A 52 -31.00 16.06 18.65
N PHE A 53 -30.95 16.96 17.66
CA PHE A 53 -30.89 16.62 16.25
C PHE A 53 -29.64 15.77 15.93
N LEU A 54 -28.48 16.17 16.46
CA LEU A 54 -27.25 15.40 16.29
C LEU A 54 -27.34 14.02 16.93
N ALA A 55 -27.90 13.92 18.15
CA ALA A 55 -28.06 12.63 18.82
C ALA A 55 -29.01 11.67 18.08
N GLU A 56 -30.13 12.17 17.57
CA GLU A 56 -31.14 11.39 16.84
C GLU A 56 -30.64 10.95 15.45
N GLU A 57 -29.97 11.85 14.74
CA GLU A 57 -29.58 11.62 13.34
C GLU A 57 -28.17 11.00 13.20
N ALA A 58 -27.33 11.02 14.24
CA ALA A 58 -25.99 10.42 14.22
C ALA A 58 -26.01 8.95 13.78
N ALA A 59 -26.98 8.17 14.26
CA ALA A 59 -27.12 6.76 13.90
C ALA A 59 -27.52 6.57 12.42
N ARG A 60 -28.30 7.51 11.87
CA ARG A 60 -28.79 7.46 10.48
C ARG A 60 -27.70 7.83 9.47
N PHE A 61 -26.87 8.81 9.78
CA PHE A 61 -25.80 9.27 8.90
C PHE A 61 -24.49 8.48 9.04
N GLN A 62 -24.30 7.75 10.16
CA GLN A 62 -23.13 6.90 10.42
C GLN A 62 -22.77 5.98 9.24
N PRO A 63 -23.70 5.18 8.66
CA PRO A 63 -23.38 4.30 7.54
C PRO A 63 -23.00 5.05 6.25
N ALA A 64 -23.55 6.24 6.01
CA ALA A 64 -23.22 7.06 4.85
C ALA A 64 -21.84 7.71 5.00
N LEU A 65 -21.55 8.26 6.17
CA LEU A 65 -20.23 8.81 6.51
C LEU A 65 -19.15 7.73 6.45
N LYS A 66 -19.41 6.54 7.01
CA LYS A 66 -18.49 5.40 6.95
C LYS A 66 -18.22 4.96 5.51
N ARG A 67 -19.26 4.81 4.68
CA ARG A 67 -19.07 4.49 3.25
C ARG A 67 -18.29 5.56 2.49
N SER A 68 -18.54 6.84 2.76
CA SER A 68 -17.78 7.93 2.14
C SER A 68 -16.33 7.95 2.61
N TRP A 69 -16.08 7.68 3.89
CA TRP A 69 -14.75 7.53 4.47
C TRP A 69 -14.00 6.35 3.85
N ASP A 70 -14.63 5.18 3.77
CA ASP A 70 -14.06 3.98 3.17
C ASP A 70 -13.76 4.21 1.69
N ALA A 71 -14.69 4.79 0.92
CA ALA A 71 -14.48 5.12 -0.50
C ALA A 71 -13.36 6.16 -0.70
N CYS A 72 -13.28 7.20 0.13
CA CYS A 72 -12.17 8.16 0.10
C CYS A 72 -10.84 7.51 0.47
N THR A 73 -10.85 6.59 1.42
CA THR A 73 -9.66 5.82 1.84
C THR A 73 -9.21 4.90 0.71
N THR A 74 -10.11 4.12 0.10
CA THR A 74 -9.83 3.28 -1.07
C THR A 74 -9.37 4.10 -2.27
N ALA A 75 -9.96 5.27 -2.54
CA ALA A 75 -9.53 6.14 -3.64
C ALA A 75 -8.17 6.81 -3.36
N ARG A 76 -7.89 7.16 -2.11
CA ARG A 76 -6.59 7.69 -1.66
C ARG A 76 -5.53 6.61 -1.73
N GLU A 77 -5.86 5.38 -1.33
CA GLU A 77 -5.00 4.21 -1.48
C GLU A 77 -4.78 3.92 -2.96
N ALA A 78 -5.81 3.93 -3.82
CA ALA A 78 -5.71 3.80 -5.28
C ALA A 78 -4.78 4.86 -5.90
N LYS A 79 -4.82 6.09 -5.41
CA LYS A 79 -3.83 7.13 -5.76
C LYS A 79 -2.45 6.84 -5.18
N GLN A 80 -2.34 6.26 -3.98
CA GLN A 80 -1.07 5.74 -3.47
C GLN A 80 -0.53 4.59 -4.33
N TRP A 81 -1.37 3.72 -4.89
CA TRP A 81 -0.99 2.67 -5.86
C TRP A 81 -0.42 3.27 -7.13
N GLU A 82 -1.05 4.34 -7.62
CA GLU A 82 -0.54 5.10 -8.75
C GLU A 82 0.75 5.87 -8.39
N SER A 83 0.92 6.26 -7.12
CA SER A 83 2.16 6.85 -6.59
C SER A 83 3.28 5.83 -6.33
N ALA A 84 2.95 4.56 -6.04
CA ALA A 84 3.92 3.48 -5.91
C ALA A 84 4.52 3.14 -7.29
N ARG A 85 3.76 3.34 -8.37
CA ARG A 85 4.31 3.37 -9.74
C ARG A 85 5.23 4.59 -10.00
N ARG A 86 5.15 5.65 -9.17
CA ARG A 86 6.03 6.83 -9.23
C ARG A 86 7.28 6.70 -8.37
N ARG A 87 7.40 5.69 -7.51
CA ARG A 87 8.60 5.41 -6.71
C ARG A 87 9.47 4.41 -7.45
N PRO A 88 10.56 4.85 -8.12
CA PRO A 88 11.30 3.99 -9.03
C PRO A 88 11.94 2.81 -8.31
N PHE A 89 12.39 3.04 -7.07
CA PHE A 89 13.01 1.99 -6.27
C PHE A 89 12.04 0.86 -5.93
N ASP A 90 10.81 1.19 -5.52
CA ASP A 90 9.78 0.20 -5.16
C ASP A 90 9.48 -0.73 -6.34
N ARG A 91 9.44 -0.15 -7.55
CA ARG A 91 9.20 -0.91 -8.78
C ARG A 91 10.38 -1.80 -9.17
N ILE A 92 11.61 -1.31 -9.03
CA ILE A 92 12.83 -2.12 -9.23
C ILE A 92 12.84 -3.28 -8.23
N LEU A 93 12.54 -3.01 -6.96
CA LEU A 93 12.54 -4.00 -5.89
C LEU A 93 11.42 -5.04 -6.02
N ALA A 94 10.29 -4.68 -6.64
CA ALA A 94 9.17 -5.59 -6.88
C ALA A 94 9.38 -6.54 -8.06
N LYS A 95 10.26 -6.20 -9.02
CA LYS A 95 10.48 -6.99 -10.23
C LYS A 95 10.80 -8.47 -9.96
N PRO A 96 11.67 -8.84 -9.00
CA PRO A 96 12.04 -10.24 -8.78
C PRO A 96 10.85 -11.15 -8.46
N PHE A 97 9.83 -10.65 -7.76
CA PHE A 97 8.68 -11.44 -7.33
C PHE A 97 7.38 -11.10 -8.08
N ALA A 98 7.43 -10.24 -9.10
CA ALA A 98 6.24 -9.80 -9.84
C ALA A 98 5.45 -10.97 -10.47
N HIS A 99 6.15 -12.05 -10.86
CA HIS A 99 5.58 -13.27 -11.42
C HIS A 99 4.74 -14.11 -10.44
N LEU A 100 4.78 -13.79 -9.15
CA LEU A 100 3.96 -14.43 -8.13
C LEU A 100 2.57 -13.78 -8.00
N PHE A 101 2.36 -12.59 -8.55
CA PHE A 101 1.05 -11.95 -8.56
C PHE A 101 0.12 -12.60 -9.60
N PRO A 102 -1.22 -12.41 -9.53
CA PRO A 102 -2.15 -12.82 -10.58
C PRO A 102 -1.81 -12.14 -11.92
N PRO A 103 -2.11 -12.78 -13.06
CA PRO A 103 -1.87 -12.18 -14.36
C PRO A 103 -2.73 -10.93 -14.54
N ARG A 104 -2.15 -9.88 -15.13
CA ARG A 104 -2.86 -8.66 -15.55
C ARG A 104 -2.31 -8.24 -16.91
N GLN A 105 -3.15 -7.64 -17.75
CA GLN A 105 -2.69 -7.16 -19.05
C GLN A 105 -1.52 -6.18 -18.88
N GLY A 106 -0.42 -6.46 -19.57
CA GLY A 106 0.76 -5.59 -19.64
C GLY A 106 1.69 -5.65 -18.42
N ASP A 107 1.61 -6.68 -17.58
CA ASP A 107 2.58 -6.90 -16.49
C ASP A 107 3.11 -8.33 -16.40
N ASP A 108 4.10 -8.53 -15.52
CA ASP A 108 4.82 -9.79 -15.34
C ASP A 108 4.03 -10.82 -14.50
N GLY A 109 2.74 -10.63 -14.22
CA GLY A 109 1.95 -11.51 -13.35
C GLY A 109 1.85 -12.96 -13.85
N GLY A 110 1.68 -13.89 -12.92
CA GLY A 110 1.61 -15.33 -13.19
C GLY A 110 0.83 -16.11 -12.13
N LYS A 111 1.54 -16.79 -11.22
CA LYS A 111 1.00 -17.89 -10.40
C LYS A 111 -0.14 -17.52 -9.44
N GLY A 112 -0.32 -16.23 -9.13
CA GLY A 112 -1.37 -15.77 -8.22
C GLY A 112 -1.18 -16.18 -6.75
N ILE A 113 0.06 -16.47 -6.34
CA ILE A 113 0.42 -16.82 -4.95
C ILE A 113 0.30 -15.57 -4.05
N LEU A 114 0.73 -14.41 -4.54
CA LEU A 114 0.70 -13.14 -3.81
C LEU A 114 -0.47 -12.28 -4.29
N SER A 115 -1.15 -11.57 -3.40
CA SER A 115 -2.06 -10.48 -3.81
C SER A 115 -1.26 -9.20 -4.02
N ARG A 116 -1.58 -8.39 -5.03
CA ARG A 116 -0.93 -7.08 -5.17
C ARG A 116 -1.14 -6.22 -3.93
N ARG A 117 -2.25 -6.39 -3.19
CA ARG A 117 -2.61 -5.65 -1.96
C ARG A 117 -1.49 -5.58 -0.93
N MET A 118 -0.54 -6.51 -0.93
CA MET A 118 0.60 -6.54 0.00
C MET A 118 1.68 -5.48 -0.26
N ILE A 119 1.74 -4.88 -1.47
CA ILE A 119 2.87 -4.02 -1.87
C ILE A 119 3.10 -2.84 -0.92
N PRO A 120 2.08 -2.09 -0.43
CA PRO A 120 2.28 -1.02 0.54
C PRO A 120 2.91 -1.51 1.85
N GLY A 121 2.39 -2.61 2.39
CA GLY A 121 2.95 -3.24 3.59
C GLY A 121 4.38 -3.73 3.38
N PHE A 122 4.69 -4.28 2.20
CA PHE A 122 6.04 -4.69 1.82
C PHE A 122 7.01 -3.50 1.75
N ASN A 123 6.65 -2.43 1.04
CA ASN A 123 7.50 -1.25 0.93
C ASN A 123 7.74 -0.61 2.29
N LEU A 124 6.71 -0.57 3.15
CA LEU A 124 6.83 -0.09 4.53
C LEU A 124 7.74 -1.00 5.36
N ALA A 125 7.65 -2.32 5.20
CA ALA A 125 8.54 -3.26 5.88
C ALA A 125 9.99 -3.02 5.47
N VAL A 126 10.26 -2.88 4.17
CA VAL A 126 11.60 -2.59 3.64
C VAL A 126 12.13 -1.28 4.21
N ASP A 127 11.35 -0.19 4.15
CA ASP A 127 11.72 1.11 4.74
C ASP A 127 12.09 0.99 6.23
N LYS A 128 11.30 0.23 7.02
CA LYS A 128 11.59 -0.03 8.43
C LYS A 128 12.83 -0.91 8.66
N MET A 129 13.16 -1.81 7.73
CA MET A 129 14.34 -2.69 7.82
C MET A 129 15.63 -1.95 7.48
N ILE A 130 15.63 -1.14 6.42
CA ILE A 130 16.83 -0.47 5.93
C ILE A 130 17.01 0.95 6.47
N GLY A 131 15.94 1.51 7.05
CA GLY A 131 15.90 2.85 7.60
C GLY A 131 15.61 3.94 6.54
N PRO A 132 15.00 5.06 6.96
CA PRO A 132 14.49 6.08 6.03
C PRO A 132 15.59 6.76 5.22
N ALA A 133 16.79 6.96 5.78
CA ALA A 133 17.90 7.59 5.09
C ALA A 133 18.41 6.75 3.91
N LEU A 134 18.58 5.45 4.12
CA LEU A 134 19.00 4.52 3.06
C LEU A 134 17.89 4.32 2.04
N TYR A 135 16.64 4.20 2.49
CA TYR A 135 15.49 4.10 1.60
C TYR A 135 15.36 5.33 0.67
N GLU A 136 15.49 6.55 1.22
CA GLU A 136 15.48 7.77 0.41
C GLU A 136 16.67 7.85 -0.56
N GLN A 137 17.86 7.42 -0.12
CA GLN A 137 19.02 7.31 -1.01
C GLN A 137 18.75 6.34 -2.18
N CYS A 138 18.10 5.21 -1.91
CA CYS A 138 17.72 4.24 -2.94
C CYS A 138 16.71 4.84 -3.93
N GLN A 139 15.73 5.62 -3.45
CA GLN A 139 14.79 6.35 -4.31
C GLN A 139 15.53 7.34 -5.22
N ARG A 140 16.44 8.16 -4.68
CA ARG A 140 17.22 9.12 -5.48
C ARG A 140 18.10 8.45 -6.54
N LYS A 141 18.81 7.38 -6.17
CA LYS A 141 19.63 6.60 -7.12
C LYS A 141 18.77 5.96 -8.21
N SER A 142 17.62 5.39 -7.83
CA SER A 142 16.69 4.79 -8.78
C SER A 142 16.09 5.82 -9.74
N GLN A 143 15.82 7.04 -9.28
CA GLN A 143 15.36 8.14 -10.14
C GLN A 143 16.43 8.53 -11.18
N ALA A 144 17.70 8.59 -10.79
CA ALA A 144 18.80 8.86 -11.71
C ALA A 144 18.94 7.76 -12.78
N ILE A 145 18.80 6.49 -12.38
CA ILE A 145 18.76 5.37 -13.33
C ILE A 145 17.59 5.53 -14.30
N LEU A 146 16.41 5.85 -13.79
CA LEU A 146 15.20 6.01 -14.59
C LEU A 146 15.38 7.08 -15.68
N GLU A 147 15.96 8.22 -15.35
CA GLU A 147 16.15 9.32 -16.29
C GLU A 147 17.14 8.97 -17.42
N ARG A 148 18.17 8.14 -17.14
CA ARG A 148 19.08 7.64 -18.20
C ARG A 148 18.39 6.74 -19.21
N HIS A 149 17.36 6.03 -18.79
CA HIS A 149 16.60 5.08 -19.62
C HIS A 149 15.28 5.66 -20.13
N ARG A 150 15.16 6.99 -20.10
CA ARG A 150 14.01 7.72 -20.66
C ARG A 150 14.06 7.66 -22.18
N ASN A 151 12.95 7.30 -22.79
CA ASN A 151 12.81 7.25 -24.24
C ASN A 151 12.37 8.62 -24.80
N SER A 152 12.50 8.80 -26.11
CA SER A 152 12.17 10.06 -26.80
C SER A 152 10.69 10.44 -26.70
N SER A 153 9.79 9.48 -26.43
CA SER A 153 8.37 9.71 -26.18
C SER A 153 8.02 10.07 -24.72
N GLY A 154 9.03 10.20 -23.85
CA GLY A 154 8.87 10.55 -22.43
C GLY A 154 8.52 9.38 -21.50
N GLY A 155 8.40 8.16 -22.01
CA GLY A 155 8.28 6.93 -21.24
C GLY A 155 9.64 6.34 -20.82
N TYR A 156 9.62 5.22 -20.10
CA TYR A 156 10.83 4.57 -19.57
C TYR A 156 10.97 3.14 -20.07
N ASN A 157 12.18 2.74 -20.46
CA ASN A 157 12.50 1.37 -20.88
C ASN A 157 12.72 0.48 -19.65
N TRP A 158 11.64 -0.03 -19.06
CA TRP A 158 11.70 -0.90 -17.87
C TRP A 158 12.56 -2.16 -18.03
N PRO A 159 12.51 -2.88 -19.17
CA PRO A 159 13.45 -3.98 -19.41
C PRO A 159 14.92 -3.55 -19.27
N ALA A 160 15.32 -2.44 -19.88
CA ALA A 160 16.69 -1.94 -19.76
C ALA A 160 17.05 -1.51 -18.33
N ILE A 161 16.11 -0.85 -17.62
CA ILE A 161 16.29 -0.45 -16.21
C ILE A 161 16.51 -1.67 -15.31
N HIS A 162 15.74 -2.74 -15.49
CA HIS A 162 15.87 -3.96 -14.68
C HIS A 162 17.18 -4.72 -14.95
N THR A 163 17.79 -4.51 -16.11
CA THR A 163 19.11 -5.06 -16.46
C THR A 163 20.26 -4.09 -16.21
N ASP A 164 20.00 -2.87 -15.72
CA ASP A 164 21.04 -1.88 -15.42
C ASP A 164 21.90 -2.38 -14.25
N PRO A 165 23.24 -2.51 -14.41
CA PRO A 165 24.11 -3.01 -13.35
C PRO A 165 24.03 -2.22 -12.04
N GLN A 166 23.73 -0.91 -12.10
CA GLN A 166 23.54 -0.09 -10.92
C GLN A 166 22.19 -0.36 -10.23
N ALA A 167 21.14 -0.69 -10.98
CA ALA A 167 19.87 -1.10 -10.39
C ALA A 167 20.00 -2.46 -9.69
N MET A 168 20.73 -3.40 -10.30
CA MET A 168 21.04 -4.70 -9.70
C MET A 168 21.89 -4.55 -8.44
N ALA A 169 22.96 -3.74 -8.50
CA ALA A 169 23.81 -3.45 -7.35
C ALA A 169 23.02 -2.81 -6.20
N LEU A 170 22.16 -1.83 -6.51
CA LEU A 170 21.32 -1.18 -5.51
C LEU A 170 20.37 -2.16 -4.82
N THR A 171 19.76 -3.06 -5.61
CA THR A 171 18.89 -4.10 -5.08
C THR A 171 19.68 -5.04 -4.17
N ASN A 172 20.86 -5.51 -4.60
CA ASN A 172 21.73 -6.35 -3.79
C ASN A 172 22.10 -5.67 -2.46
N ASP A 173 22.56 -4.42 -2.48
CA ASP A 173 22.94 -3.67 -1.27
C ASP A 173 21.79 -3.62 -0.24
N VAL A 174 20.55 -3.45 -0.71
CA VAL A 174 19.34 -3.49 0.13
C VAL A 174 19.09 -4.89 0.68
N LEU A 175 19.20 -5.92 -0.17
CA LEU A 175 18.98 -7.31 0.24
C LEU A 175 19.98 -7.80 1.28
N LEU A 176 21.21 -7.28 1.30
CA LEU A 176 22.18 -7.56 2.35
C LEU A 176 21.69 -7.06 3.73
N VAL A 177 21.17 -5.83 3.78
CA VAL A 177 20.62 -5.25 5.01
C VAL A 177 19.37 -6.02 5.44
N VAL A 178 18.51 -6.37 4.49
CA VAL A 178 17.32 -7.20 4.75
C VAL A 178 17.74 -8.56 5.33
N ALA A 179 18.71 -9.27 4.75
CA ALA A 179 19.18 -10.54 5.28
C ALA A 179 19.69 -10.41 6.73
N HIS A 180 20.44 -9.35 7.04
CA HIS A 180 20.92 -9.09 8.39
C HIS A 180 19.78 -8.82 9.38
N TYR A 181 18.72 -8.12 8.94
CA TYR A 181 17.53 -7.89 9.76
C TYR A 181 16.88 -9.20 10.24
N PHE A 182 16.96 -10.26 9.42
CA PHE A 182 16.42 -11.59 9.71
C PHE A 182 17.34 -12.50 10.54
N ALA A 183 18.35 -11.97 11.25
CA ALA A 183 19.19 -12.77 12.16
C ALA A 183 18.36 -13.58 13.20
N HIS A 184 17.24 -13.01 13.67
CA HIS A 184 16.22 -13.72 14.45
C HIS A 184 15.04 -14.12 13.57
N PHE A 185 15.27 -15.10 12.69
CA PHE A 185 14.41 -15.42 11.54
C PHE A 185 12.91 -15.53 11.89
N GLU A 186 12.51 -16.43 12.79
CA GLU A 186 11.09 -16.67 13.13
C GLU A 186 10.39 -15.37 13.58
N ARG A 187 10.95 -14.70 14.59
CA ARG A 187 10.39 -13.46 15.14
C ARG A 187 10.28 -12.36 14.07
N ARG A 188 11.24 -12.31 13.15
CA ARG A 188 11.29 -11.29 12.10
C ARG A 188 10.37 -11.61 10.93
N ARG A 189 10.16 -12.89 10.61
CA ARG A 189 9.10 -13.35 9.70
C ARG A 189 7.74 -12.94 10.25
N ASP A 190 7.46 -13.27 11.51
CA ASP A 190 6.16 -12.96 12.12
C ASP A 190 5.90 -11.46 12.16
N TRP A 191 6.92 -10.65 12.48
CA TRP A 191 6.84 -9.20 12.40
C TRP A 191 6.55 -8.71 10.98
N PHE A 192 7.26 -9.23 9.98
CA PHE A 192 7.10 -8.83 8.58
C PHE A 192 5.70 -9.18 8.07
N THR A 193 5.26 -10.41 8.30
CA THR A 193 3.96 -10.90 7.89
C THR A 193 2.83 -10.12 8.57
N GLY A 194 2.94 -9.88 9.88
CA GLY A 194 2.00 -9.05 10.63
C GLY A 194 1.92 -7.62 10.10
N LEU A 195 3.06 -6.99 9.80
CA LEU A 195 3.11 -5.64 9.26
C LEU A 195 2.50 -5.56 7.86
N VAL A 196 2.77 -6.54 7.00
CA VAL A 196 2.19 -6.60 5.65
C VAL A 196 0.68 -6.76 5.74
N ASN A 197 0.20 -7.70 6.55
CA ASN A 197 -1.22 -7.99 6.70
C ASN A 197 -2.01 -6.84 7.33
N SER A 198 -1.39 -6.03 8.21
CA SER A 198 -2.03 -4.85 8.77
C SER A 198 -2.06 -3.64 7.82
N HIS A 199 -1.40 -3.72 6.65
CA HIS A 199 -1.31 -2.65 5.64
C HIS A 199 -1.71 -3.13 4.24
N LEU A 200 -2.55 -4.18 4.16
CA LEU A 200 -3.17 -4.56 2.89
C LEU A 200 -4.10 -3.45 2.43
N SER A 201 -4.02 -3.05 1.16
CA SER A 201 -4.99 -2.07 0.67
C SER A 201 -6.41 -2.60 0.68
N THR A 202 -7.33 -1.68 0.87
CA THR A 202 -8.77 -1.96 0.85
C THR A 202 -9.22 -2.36 -0.56
N VAL A 203 -10.14 -3.32 -0.60
CA VAL A 203 -10.80 -3.78 -1.83
C VAL A 203 -12.28 -3.95 -1.55
N ALA A 204 -13.10 -4.01 -2.60
CA ALA A 204 -14.51 -4.33 -2.46
C ALA A 204 -14.69 -5.72 -1.80
N ALA A 205 -15.78 -5.90 -1.06
CA ALA A 205 -16.02 -7.12 -0.29
C ALA A 205 -16.15 -8.38 -1.18
N ASP A 206 -16.52 -8.20 -2.44
CA ASP A 206 -16.66 -9.23 -3.47
C ASP A 206 -15.38 -9.44 -4.31
N ALA A 207 -14.30 -8.70 -4.02
CA ALA A 207 -13.03 -8.90 -4.70
C ALA A 207 -12.49 -10.31 -4.43
N THR A 208 -11.91 -10.93 -5.46
CA THR A 208 -11.40 -12.31 -5.42
C THR A 208 -10.33 -12.52 -4.35
N ASP A 209 -9.60 -11.47 -3.98
CA ASP A 209 -8.55 -11.48 -2.97
C ASP A 209 -8.93 -10.72 -1.68
N ALA A 210 -10.23 -10.49 -1.42
CA ALA A 210 -10.72 -9.75 -0.25
C ALA A 210 -10.22 -10.35 1.08
N HIS A 211 -10.18 -11.69 1.16
CA HIS A 211 -9.73 -12.44 2.33
C HIS A 211 -8.25 -12.86 2.28
N TRP A 212 -7.52 -12.45 1.23
CA TRP A 212 -6.13 -12.82 1.08
C TRP A 212 -5.29 -12.22 2.22
N GLN A 213 -4.38 -13.02 2.74
CA GLN A 213 -3.35 -12.61 3.70
C GLN A 213 -2.02 -13.26 3.31
N LEU A 214 -0.92 -12.60 3.64
CA LEU A 214 0.40 -13.17 3.52
C LEU A 214 0.52 -14.30 4.57
N THR A 215 0.76 -15.50 4.09
CA THR A 215 1.02 -16.70 4.91
C THR A 215 2.52 -16.99 4.99
N ASP A 216 2.93 -17.94 5.83
CA ASP A 216 4.34 -18.38 5.89
C ASP A 216 4.83 -18.95 4.54
N HIS A 217 3.98 -19.69 3.84
CA HIS A 217 4.28 -20.16 2.49
C HIS A 217 4.44 -18.99 1.51
N GLY A 218 3.52 -18.03 1.54
CA GLY A 218 3.59 -16.83 0.70
C GLY A 218 4.83 -15.98 1.00
N PHE A 219 5.22 -15.87 2.27
CA PHE A 219 6.46 -15.23 2.71
C PHE A 219 7.69 -15.94 2.14
N ALA A 220 7.74 -17.27 2.23
CA ALA A 220 8.86 -18.04 1.70
C ALA A 220 8.99 -17.89 0.17
N GLU A 221 7.88 -17.97 -0.58
CA GLU A 221 7.88 -17.76 -2.03
C GLU A 221 8.32 -16.33 -2.39
N LEU A 222 7.81 -15.32 -1.68
CA LEU A 222 8.24 -13.93 -1.84
C LEU A 222 9.75 -13.77 -1.63
N MET A 223 10.28 -14.26 -0.51
CA MET A 223 11.69 -14.08 -0.16
C MET A 223 12.61 -14.89 -1.08
N ARG A 224 12.21 -16.09 -1.52
CA ARG A 224 12.95 -16.88 -2.51
C ARG A 224 13.03 -16.14 -3.85
N ALA A 225 11.91 -15.58 -4.32
CA ALA A 225 11.90 -14.81 -5.56
C ALA A 225 12.73 -13.52 -5.43
N LEU A 226 12.61 -12.82 -4.29
CA LEU A 226 13.33 -11.58 -4.02
C LEU A 226 14.86 -11.78 -3.98
N PHE A 227 15.33 -12.85 -3.35
CA PHE A 227 16.76 -13.15 -3.23
C PHE A 227 17.32 -14.03 -4.37
N GLY A 228 16.48 -14.46 -5.32
CA GLY A 228 16.86 -15.44 -6.34
C GLY A 228 18.07 -15.00 -7.19
N THR A 229 18.11 -13.74 -7.59
CA THR A 229 19.24 -13.18 -8.36
C THR A 229 20.53 -13.16 -7.54
N LEU A 230 20.47 -12.71 -6.28
CA LEU A 230 21.64 -12.67 -5.39
C LEU A 230 22.15 -14.08 -5.09
N LYS A 231 21.24 -15.05 -4.89
CA LYS A 231 21.60 -16.47 -4.74
C LYS A 231 22.34 -17.01 -5.98
N ALA A 232 21.85 -16.70 -7.18
CA ALA A 232 22.51 -17.10 -8.42
C ALA A 232 23.88 -16.43 -8.58
N GLU A 233 24.02 -15.17 -8.16
CA GLU A 233 25.30 -14.45 -8.18
C GLU A 233 26.30 -15.04 -7.17
N LEU A 234 25.87 -15.40 -5.97
CA LEU A 234 26.67 -16.11 -4.97
C LEU A 234 27.22 -17.44 -5.49
N ALA A 235 26.38 -18.21 -6.20
CA ALA A 235 26.80 -19.46 -6.81
C ALA A 235 27.82 -19.26 -7.94
N ARG A 236 27.72 -18.15 -8.68
CA ARG A 236 28.59 -17.84 -9.83
C ARG A 236 29.92 -17.19 -9.41
N ASP A 237 29.89 -16.21 -8.51
CA ASP A 237 31.05 -15.41 -8.09
C ASP A 237 31.04 -15.06 -6.60
N GLY A 238 30.95 -16.09 -5.75
CA GLY A 238 30.99 -15.92 -4.30
C GLY A 238 32.27 -15.25 -3.79
N LYS A 239 33.41 -15.43 -4.48
CA LYS A 239 34.69 -14.77 -4.12
C LYS A 239 34.65 -13.27 -4.39
N GLY A 240 34.13 -12.84 -5.53
CA GLY A 240 33.95 -11.43 -5.85
C GLY A 240 32.99 -10.74 -4.88
N LEU A 241 31.88 -11.39 -4.51
CA LEU A 241 30.95 -10.88 -3.52
C LEU A 241 31.56 -10.77 -2.13
N ARG A 242 32.32 -11.77 -1.67
CA ARG A 242 33.07 -11.70 -0.39
C ARG A 242 34.09 -10.58 -0.38
N LYS A 243 34.81 -10.37 -1.49
CA LYS A 243 35.74 -9.24 -1.63
C LYS A 243 35.02 -7.89 -1.57
N ARG A 244 33.82 -7.79 -2.13
CA ARG A 244 33.04 -6.55 -2.18
C ARG A 244 32.34 -6.22 -0.87
N TYR A 245 31.75 -7.22 -0.22
CA TYR A 245 30.82 -7.04 0.89
C TYR A 245 31.36 -7.54 2.24
N GLY A 246 32.48 -8.26 2.24
CA GLY A 246 33.08 -8.89 3.41
C GLY A 246 32.52 -10.29 3.66
N GLU A 247 33.35 -11.13 4.30
CA GLU A 247 33.04 -12.53 4.60
C GLU A 247 31.77 -12.67 5.43
N GLN A 248 31.71 -11.97 6.56
CA GLN A 248 30.60 -12.05 7.52
C GLN A 248 29.24 -11.65 6.91
N THR A 249 29.23 -10.66 6.02
CA THR A 249 28.02 -10.23 5.32
C THR A 249 27.49 -11.34 4.41
N VAL A 250 28.39 -11.97 3.66
CA VAL A 250 28.03 -13.06 2.75
C VAL A 250 27.56 -14.29 3.52
N GLU A 251 28.24 -14.65 4.62
CA GLU A 251 27.80 -15.73 5.50
C GLU A 251 26.40 -15.49 6.08
N THR A 252 26.08 -14.24 6.42
CA THR A 252 24.74 -13.86 6.91
C THR A 252 23.68 -14.12 5.84
N VAL A 253 23.95 -13.74 4.59
CA VAL A 253 23.02 -13.98 3.46
C VAL A 253 22.87 -15.47 3.20
N GLU A 254 23.97 -16.23 3.16
CA GLU A 254 23.93 -17.69 2.97
C GLU A 254 23.16 -18.37 4.13
N GLY A 255 23.31 -17.88 5.36
CA GLY A 255 22.52 -18.29 6.52
C GLY A 255 21.02 -18.04 6.34
N PHE A 256 20.65 -16.83 5.91
CA PHE A 256 19.27 -16.47 5.62
C PHE A 256 18.67 -17.33 4.50
N LEU A 257 19.41 -17.54 3.40
CA LEU A 257 18.98 -18.37 2.28
C LEU A 257 18.71 -19.82 2.71
N ARG A 258 19.57 -20.42 3.55
CA ARG A 258 19.35 -21.76 4.10
C ARG A 258 18.07 -21.84 4.95
N ARG A 259 17.75 -20.79 5.71
CA ARG A 259 16.51 -20.73 6.51
C ARG A 259 15.25 -20.66 5.64
N LEU A 260 15.35 -20.15 4.41
CA LEU A 260 14.24 -20.15 3.44
C LEU A 260 14.03 -21.51 2.76
N GLU A 261 15.02 -22.41 2.83
CA GLU A 261 14.97 -23.76 2.25
C GLU A 261 14.54 -24.84 3.25
N GLY A 262 14.60 -24.51 4.56
CA GLY A 262 14.22 -25.37 5.68
C GLY A 262 12.72 -25.36 5.96
#